data_AF-A0AAD3H4A0-F1
#
_entry.id   AF-A0AAD3H4A0-F1
#
_cell.length_a   1.000
_cell.length_b   1.000
_cell.length_c   1.000
_cell.angle_alpha   90.00
_cell.angle_beta   90.00
_cell.angle_gamma   90.00
#
_symmetry.space_group_name_H-M   'P 1'
#
loop_
_entity.id
_entity.type
_entity.pdbx_description
1 polymer ?
#
loop_
_entity_poly.entity_id
_entity_poly.type
_entity_poly.pdbx_seq_one_letter_code
_entity_poly.pdbx_strand_id
1 'polypeptide(L)' 'MSKAHTNKIVFSFLWILLLIFLAWPIAGFCSAWWVFFLPFEGLHNIFKQVTDFLEKIMTWPRDVGKAILNGDSKFPSPM' A
#
# COMPACT_ATOMS: atom_id res chain seq x y z
N MET A 1 12.65 -22.64 -24.99
CA MET A 1 11.76 -22.88 -23.83
C MET A 1 12.27 -22.26 -22.50
N SER A 2 13.19 -21.27 -22.50
CA SER A 2 13.83 -20.77 -21.25
C SER A 2 13.39 -19.35 -20.80
N LYS A 3 12.87 -18.49 -21.69
CA LYS A 3 12.57 -17.08 -21.34
C LYS A 3 11.32 -16.85 -20.49
N ALA A 4 10.43 -17.83 -20.36
CA ALA A 4 9.17 -17.67 -19.63
C ALA A 4 9.35 -17.53 -18.10
N HIS A 5 10.45 -18.05 -17.54
CA HIS A 5 10.68 -18.02 -16.09
C HIS A 5 11.36 -16.73 -15.61
N THR A 6 12.31 -16.20 -16.39
CA THR A 6 12.99 -14.92 -16.12
C THR A 6 11.99 -13.76 -16.06
N ASN A 7 10.98 -13.76 -16.93
CA ASN A 7 9.95 -12.72 -16.96
C ASN A 7 9.17 -12.61 -15.65
N LYS A 8 8.92 -13.73 -14.96
CA LYS A 8 8.18 -13.73 -13.67
C LYS A 8 9.00 -13.10 -12.53
N ILE A 9 10.30 -13.39 -12.50
CA ILE A 9 11.22 -12.85 -11.50
C ILE A 9 11.40 -11.35 -11.68
N VAL A 10 11.63 -10.91 -12.93
CA VAL A 10 11.76 -9.48 -13.27
C VAL A 10 10.46 -8.73 -12.98
N PHE A 11 9.31 -9.33 -13.28
CA PHE A 11 8.00 -8.75 -12.98
C PHE A 11 7.74 -8.60 -11.46
N SER A 12 8.13 -9.59 -10.66
CA SER A 12 8.04 -9.53 -9.19
C SER A 12 8.96 -8.45 -8.60
N PHE A 13 10.19 -8.33 -9.12
CA PHE A 13 11.13 -7.29 -8.70
C PHE A 13 10.66 -5.89 -9.05
N LEU A 14 10.07 -5.71 -10.24
CA LEU A 14 9.47 -4.45 -10.68
C LEU A 14 8.32 -4.02 -9.76
N TRP A 15 7.47 -4.97 -9.36
CA TRP A 15 6.38 -4.72 -8.43
C TRP A 15 6.86 -4.34 -7.02
N ILE A 16 7.89 -5.02 -6.50
CA ILE A 16 8.51 -4.66 -5.20
C ILE A 16 9.12 -3.27 -5.24
N LEU A 17 9.81 -2.92 -6.32
CA LEU A 17 10.37 -1.58 -6.50
C LEU A 17 9.25 -0.53 -6.55
N LEU A 18 8.17 -0.80 -7.27
CA LEU A 18 7.00 0.07 -7.35
C LEU A 18 6.32 0.23 -5.99
N LEU A 19 6.17 -0.86 -5.21
CA LEU A 19 5.63 -0.84 -3.86
C LEU A 19 6.48 0.01 -2.91
N ILE A 20 7.82 -0.05 -3.00
CA ILE A 20 8.72 0.79 -2.20
C ILE A 20 8.58 2.28 -2.59
N PHE A 21 8.56 2.57 -3.89
CA PHE A 21 8.39 3.93 -4.40
C PHE A 21 7.01 4.53 -4.11
N LEU A 22 5.97 3.71 -3.98
CA LEU A 22 4.62 4.16 -3.58
C LEU A 22 4.46 4.24 -2.06
N ALA A 23 5.03 3.30 -1.31
CA ALA A 23 4.95 3.28 0.16
C ALA A 23 5.64 4.51 0.78
N TRP A 24 6.72 4.99 0.17
CA TRP A 24 7.46 6.17 0.64
C TRP A 24 6.63 7.47 0.66
N PRO A 25 5.99 7.91 -0.45
CA PRO A 25 5.12 9.09 -0.43
C PRO A 25 3.87 8.87 0.42
N ILE A 26 3.30 7.67 0.42
CA ILE A 26 2.12 7.35 1.25
C ILE A 26 2.45 7.50 2.74
N ALA A 27 3.59 6.98 3.19
CA ALA A 27 4.03 7.09 4.59
C ALA A 27 4.31 8.55 4.99
N GLY A 28 4.96 9.32 4.11
CA GLY A 28 5.21 10.75 4.35
C GLY A 28 3.94 11.56 4.45
N PHE A 29 2.98 11.31 3.55
CA PHE A 29 1.70 12.00 3.52
C PHE A 29 0.80 11.61 4.71
N CYS A 30 0.82 10.33 5.10
CA CYS A 30 0.15 9.81 6.28
C CYS A 30 0.66 10.48 7.57
N SER A 31 1.98 10.59 7.74
CA SER A 31 2.59 11.27 8.89
C SER A 31 2.19 12.75 8.96
N ALA A 32 2.18 13.44 7.82
CA ALA A 32 1.81 14.85 7.77
C ALA A 32 0.36 15.09 8.20
N TRP A 33 -0.58 14.27 7.71
CA TRP A 33 -1.97 14.36 8.13
C TRP A 33 -2.19 13.98 9.58
N TRP A 34 -1.52 12.93 10.08
CA TRP A 34 -1.63 12.53 11.47
C TRP A 34 -1.29 13.68 12.43
N VAL A 35 -0.18 14.38 12.18
CA VAL A 35 0.25 15.53 13.01
C VAL A 35 -0.73 16.70 12.90
N PHE A 36 -1.27 16.96 11.71
CA PHE A 36 -2.28 17.99 11.51
C PHE A 36 -3.59 17.68 12.25
N PHE A 37 -3.88 16.39 12.41
CA PHE A 37 -5.15 15.91 12.92
C PHE A 37 -5.19 15.63 14.43
N LEU A 38 -4.03 15.49 15.07
CA LEU A 38 -3.86 15.32 16.51
C LEU A 38 -4.67 16.29 17.42
N PRO A 39 -4.76 17.61 17.14
CA PRO A 39 -5.54 18.51 17.99
C PRO A 39 -7.07 18.39 17.80
N PHE A 40 -7.52 17.68 16.77
CA PHE A 40 -8.94 17.56 16.39
C PHE A 40 -9.54 16.18 16.71
N GLU A 41 -8.73 15.21 17.16
CA GLU A 41 -9.19 13.85 17.52
C GLU A 41 -10.29 13.85 18.60
N GLY A 42 -10.34 14.86 19.46
CA GLY A 42 -11.37 15.00 20.49
C GLY A 42 -12.73 15.48 20.00
N LEU A 43 -12.86 16.00 18.77
CA LEU A 43 -14.02 16.81 18.36
C LEU A 43 -14.93 16.18 17.29
N HIS A 44 -14.47 15.20 16.48
CA HIS A 44 -15.30 14.68 15.38
C HIS A 44 -14.97 13.24 14.90
N ASN A 45 -15.99 12.40 14.75
CA ASN A 45 -15.90 11.02 14.20
C ASN A 45 -15.33 10.90 12.77
N ILE A 46 -15.28 12.00 12.01
CA ILE A 46 -14.76 12.03 10.63
C ILE A 46 -13.27 11.66 10.61
N PHE A 47 -12.54 12.05 11.65
CA PHE A 47 -11.12 11.79 11.77
C PHE A 47 -10.84 10.30 11.85
N LYS A 48 -11.64 9.58 12.64
CA LYS A 48 -11.55 8.13 12.76
C LYS A 48 -11.70 7.44 11.40
N GLN A 49 -12.59 7.94 10.54
CA GLN A 49 -12.82 7.40 9.20
C GLN A 49 -11.65 7.66 8.25
N VAL A 50 -11.00 8.84 8.37
CA VAL A 50 -9.77 9.16 7.63
C VAL A 50 -8.63 8.26 8.08
N THR A 51 -8.47 8.04 9.39
CA THR A 51 -7.44 7.15 9.94
C THR A 51 -7.64 5.70 9.49
N ASP A 52 -8.86 5.19 9.51
CA ASP A 52 -9.22 3.84 9.01
C ASP A 52 -8.88 3.68 7.52
N PHE A 53 -9.20 4.70 6.71
CA PHE A 53 -8.90 4.69 5.28
C PHE A 53 -7.39 4.73 5.01
N LEU A 54 -6.64 5.49 5.81
CA LEU A 54 -5.20 5.61 5.74
C LEU A 54 -4.51 4.29 6.13
N GLU A 55 -5.02 3.60 7.15
CA GLU A 55 -4.56 2.29 7.60
C GLU A 55 -4.84 1.21 6.53
N LYS A 56 -5.99 1.30 5.85
CA LYS A 56 -6.34 0.46 4.69
C LYS A 56 -5.36 0.68 3.52
N ILE A 57 -5.06 1.93 3.18
CA ILE A 57 -4.08 2.28 2.13
C ILE A 57 -2.66 1.83 2.50
N MET A 58 -2.27 1.91 3.78
CA MET A 58 -0.97 1.46 4.24
C MET A 58 -0.81 -0.07 4.22
N THR A 59 -1.89 -0.81 4.46
CA THR A 59 -1.86 -2.28 4.46
C THR A 59 -1.90 -2.85 3.04
N TRP A 60 -2.45 -2.09 2.10
CA TRP A 60 -2.58 -2.47 0.71
C TRP A 60 -1.27 -2.89 0.00
N PRO A 61 -0.14 -2.17 0.11
CA PRO A 61 1.15 -2.62 -0.42
C PRO A 61 1.57 -4.01 0.07
N ARG A 62 1.25 -4.33 1.33
CA ARG A 62 1.57 -5.62 1.94
C ARG A 62 0.70 -6.74 1.38
N ASP A 63 -0.58 -6.48 1.15
CA ASP A 63 -1.49 -7.45 0.54
C ASP A 63 -1.20 -7.68 -0.95
N VAL A 64 -0.82 -6.63 -1.68
CA VAL A 64 -0.32 -6.75 -3.05
C VAL A 64 0.97 -7.59 -3.08
N GLY A 65 1.90 -7.35 -2.16
CA GLY A 65 3.12 -8.16 -2.00
C GLY A 65 2.82 -9.65 -1.74
N LYS A 66 1.84 -9.94 -0.87
CA LYS A 66 1.37 -11.31 -0.63
C LYS A 66 0.72 -11.94 -1.86
N ALA A 67 -0.09 -11.20 -2.62
CA ALA A 67 -0.71 -11.68 -3.86
C ALA A 67 0.35 -12.03 -4.91
N ILE A 68 1.41 -11.22 -5.03
CA ILE A 68 2.55 -11.50 -5.93
C ILE A 68 3.32 -12.75 -5.51
N LEU A 69 3.56 -12.93 -4.19
CA LEU A 69 4.23 -14.12 -3.65
C LEU A 69 3.42 -15.39 -3.87
N ASN A 70 2.09 -15.30 -3.78
CA ASN A 70 1.17 -16.41 -4.07
C ASN A 70 0.99 -16.67 -5.58
N GLY A 71 1.53 -15.81 -6.45
CA GLY A 71 1.40 -15.92 -7.90
C GLY A 71 -0.01 -15.61 -8.42
N ASP A 72 -0.82 -14.89 -7.64
CA ASP A 72 -2.20 -14.57 -7.98
C ASP A 72 -2.24 -13.48 -9.06
N SER A 73 -3.09 -13.66 -10.08
CA SER A 73 -3.19 -12.76 -11.23
C SER A 73 -4.18 -11.62 -10.99
N LYS A 74 -4.96 -11.67 -9.90
CA LYS A 74 -5.92 -10.63 -9.54
C LYS A 74 -5.26 -9.60 -8.65
N PHE A 75 -5.24 -8.37 -9.15
CA PHE A 75 -4.83 -7.20 -8.37
C PHE A 75 -5.84 -6.95 -7.25
N PRO A 76 -5.47 -7.04 -5.96
CA PRO A 76 -6.40 -6.70 -4.89
C PRO A 76 -6.64 -5.19 -4.94
N SER A 77 -7.84 -4.75 -5.26
CA SER A 77 -8.21 -3.33 -5.17
C SER A 77 -8.49 -2.97 -3.71
N PRO A 78 -8.05 -1.81 -3.21
CA PRO A 78 -8.47 -1.31 -1.92
C PRO A 78 -9.89 -0.76 -2.07
N MET A 79 -10.91 -1.64 -2.06
CA MET A 79 -12.32 -1.27 -1.89
C MET A 79 -12.73 -1.62 -0.46
#